data_AF-I1D3E1-F1
#
_entry.id   AF-I1D3E1-F1
#
_cell.length_a   1.000
_cell.length_b   1.000
_cell.length_c   1.000
_cell.angle_alpha   90.00
_cell.angle_beta   90.00
_cell.angle_gamma   90.00
#
_symmetry.space_group_name_H-M   'P 1'
#
loop_
_entity.id
_entity.type
_entity.pdbx_description
1 polymer ?
#
loop_
_entity_poly.entity_id
_entity_poly.type
_entity_poly.pdbx_seq_one_letter_code
_entity_poly.pdbx_strand_id
1 'polypeptide(L)'
;MAPQLRPVWVQARLDTPLSRWLWLVKWLLAVPHFLILALLWLAFVVLTVVAFVAILVTGRYPRAIFDFNVGVLRWNWRVHYYAYSALGTDRYPPFTLADVPDYPARLRIDYPPRLHRGLVLVKWLLAVPHYLVIGLFLGGGAWLVRRWGDGGPGWGGVGLIGILVFIAAIVLLFTGTYPKPVFDFVLGMNRWVLRVAAYVGLLTDEYPPFRLDMGGTEPDEGLVPEDTEPTEPTEGGRRPGGWTVGRIVPVVVGALFALGALGLLAAGSLALWADRTQRDDDGYVTAEATLRTDTFALSSEPLSLGPGAADWVTSELGDVRVRVTPTVPGVRVFLGMTSAEEAEQYLRGTGHAVVSDITGRDVTTLQFRSGTPPAPPDSVDIWAATASGTRAVTLDTPVSEGEWVLVVLNADRHPGVSVRAEVGATAPALPWVAGTALAGGAVALVVGALLIGIAARRATG
;
A
#
# COMPACT_ATOMS: atom_id res chain seq x y z
N MET A 1 32.29 -16.14 -32.21
CA MET A 1 31.35 -16.11 -31.07
C MET A 1 30.59 -14.80 -31.21
N ALA A 2 29.30 -14.82 -31.54
CA ALA A 2 28.54 -13.58 -31.71
C ALA A 2 28.43 -12.85 -30.35
N PRO A 3 28.58 -11.52 -30.29
CA PRO A 3 28.49 -10.79 -29.02
C PRO A 3 27.11 -11.04 -28.39
N GLN A 4 27.11 -11.50 -27.14
CA GLN A 4 25.90 -11.76 -26.37
C GLN A 4 25.25 -10.41 -26.03
N LEU A 5 24.35 -9.93 -26.90
CA LEU A 5 23.52 -8.76 -26.61
C LEU A 5 22.72 -9.04 -25.35
N ARG A 6 23.03 -8.34 -24.27
CA ARG A 6 22.24 -8.46 -23.03
C ARG A 6 20.83 -7.93 -23.31
N PRO A 7 19.77 -8.68 -22.95
CA PRO A 7 18.39 -8.31 -23.27
C PRO A 7 17.92 -7.07 -22.51
N VAL A 8 18.60 -6.69 -21.43
CA VAL A 8 18.32 -5.49 -20.63
C VAL A 8 19.59 -4.66 -20.54
N TRP A 9 19.56 -3.50 -21.20
CA TRP A 9 20.66 -2.56 -21.26
C TRP A 9 20.29 -1.25 -20.56
N VAL A 10 21.16 -0.79 -19.65
CA VAL A 10 20.93 0.40 -18.84
C VAL A 10 22.16 1.30 -18.86
N GLN A 11 22.01 2.50 -19.43
CA GLN A 11 23.06 3.50 -19.50
C GLN A 11 22.67 4.75 -18.71
N ALA A 12 23.63 5.30 -17.98
CA ALA A 12 23.45 6.58 -17.32
C ALA A 12 24.74 7.39 -17.30
N ARG A 13 24.68 8.63 -17.78
CA ARG A 13 25.82 9.56 -17.73
C ARG A 13 25.54 10.70 -16.76
N LEU A 14 26.51 11.01 -15.90
CA LEU A 14 26.42 12.14 -15.00
C LEU A 14 26.47 13.44 -15.84
N ASP A 15 25.41 14.26 -15.77
CA ASP A 15 25.36 15.54 -16.48
C ASP A 15 26.02 16.64 -15.64
N THR A 16 27.34 16.78 -15.77
CA THR A 16 28.10 17.87 -15.13
C THR A 16 28.11 19.15 -15.97
N PRO A 17 28.06 20.36 -15.36
CA PRO A 17 27.98 20.62 -13.91
C PRO A 17 26.54 20.45 -13.36
N LEU A 18 26.44 19.90 -12.16
CA LEU A 18 25.18 19.82 -11.39
C LEU A 18 25.04 21.02 -10.45
N SER A 19 23.82 21.50 -10.28
CA SER A 19 23.50 22.55 -9.33
C SER A 19 23.61 22.08 -7.89
N ARG A 20 24.23 22.92 -7.05
CA ARG A 20 24.46 22.67 -5.61
C ARG A 20 23.15 22.59 -4.81
N TRP A 21 22.14 23.35 -5.21
CA TRP A 21 20.93 23.59 -4.43
C TRP A 21 19.67 23.01 -5.06
N LEU A 22 19.66 22.76 -6.37
CA LEU A 22 18.45 22.39 -7.11
C LEU A 22 17.84 21.09 -6.59
N TRP A 23 18.66 20.15 -6.11
CA TRP A 23 18.19 18.89 -5.52
C TRP A 23 17.19 19.06 -4.36
N LEU A 24 17.26 20.17 -3.62
CA LEU A 24 16.30 20.52 -2.55
C LEU A 24 14.89 20.84 -3.08
N VAL A 25 14.77 21.17 -4.37
CA VAL A 25 13.51 21.56 -5.01
C VAL A 25 13.06 20.55 -6.07
N LYS A 26 13.99 19.75 -6.63
CA LYS A 26 13.67 18.74 -7.66
C LYS A 26 12.57 17.76 -7.26
N TRP A 27 12.53 17.36 -5.99
CA TRP A 27 11.52 16.42 -5.51
C TRP A 27 10.10 16.99 -5.67
N LEU A 28 9.93 18.31 -5.50
CA LEU A 28 8.66 19.00 -5.73
C LEU A 28 8.31 19.03 -7.22
N LEU A 29 9.29 19.31 -8.09
CA LEU A 29 9.10 19.31 -9.55
C LEU A 29 8.79 17.91 -10.11
N ALA A 30 9.18 16.85 -9.40
CA ALA A 30 8.89 15.48 -9.76
C ALA A 30 7.49 15.01 -9.31
N VAL A 31 6.77 15.77 -8.46
CA VAL A 31 5.40 15.42 -8.01
C VAL A 31 4.43 15.14 -9.17
N PRO A 32 4.34 15.97 -10.22
CA PRO A 32 3.47 15.69 -11.36
C PRO A 32 3.83 14.38 -12.07
N HIS A 33 5.12 14.05 -12.15
CA HIS A 33 5.56 12.77 -12.71
C HIS A 33 5.13 11.60 -11.85
N PHE A 34 5.25 11.69 -10.52
CA PHE A 34 4.85 10.60 -9.63
C PHE A 34 3.36 10.32 -9.69
N LEU A 35 2.51 11.35 -9.81
CA LEU A 35 1.07 11.16 -9.98
C LEU A 35 0.73 10.37 -11.24
N ILE A 36 1.35 10.72 -12.38
CA ILE A 36 1.11 10.01 -13.64
C ILE A 36 1.75 8.63 -13.63
N LEU A 37 2.97 8.51 -13.11
CA LEU A 37 3.65 7.22 -13.00
C LEU A 37 2.92 6.26 -12.08
N ALA A 38 2.30 6.73 -10.98
CA ALA A 38 1.49 5.89 -10.11
C ALA A 38 0.35 5.22 -10.89
N LEU A 39 -0.34 5.99 -11.74
CA LEU A 39 -1.36 5.46 -12.62
C LEU A 39 -0.81 4.48 -13.67
N LEU A 40 0.31 4.84 -14.30
CA LEU A 40 0.94 3.99 -15.31
C LEU A 40 1.47 2.67 -14.73
N TRP A 41 2.00 2.68 -13.51
CA TRP A 41 2.42 1.48 -12.78
C TRP A 41 1.24 0.56 -12.48
N LEU A 42 0.09 1.11 -12.17
CA LEU A 42 -1.11 0.32 -11.96
C LEU A 42 -1.58 -0.35 -13.26
N ALA A 43 -1.56 0.38 -14.38
CA ALA A 43 -1.79 -0.19 -15.71
C ALA A 43 -0.71 -1.24 -16.07
N PHE A 44 0.56 -1.00 -15.74
CA PHE A 44 1.67 -1.93 -15.95
C PHE A 44 1.42 -3.27 -15.24
N VAL A 45 0.95 -3.25 -13.99
CA VAL A 45 0.65 -4.47 -13.23
C VAL A 45 -0.47 -5.26 -13.91
N VAL A 46 -1.60 -4.61 -14.21
CA VAL A 46 -2.73 -5.27 -14.89
C VAL A 46 -2.31 -5.86 -16.22
N LEU A 47 -1.59 -5.08 -17.03
CA LEU A 47 -1.12 -5.53 -18.33
C LEU A 47 -0.05 -6.64 -18.24
N THR A 48 0.72 -6.69 -17.16
CA THR A 48 1.63 -7.81 -16.89
C THR A 48 0.85 -9.10 -16.59
N VAL A 49 -0.30 -9.03 -15.91
CA VAL A 49 -1.20 -10.19 -15.74
C VAL A 49 -1.81 -10.63 -17.08
N VAL A 50 -2.21 -9.69 -17.92
CA VAL A 50 -2.67 -10.01 -19.29
C VAL A 50 -1.55 -10.66 -20.10
N ALA A 51 -0.33 -10.13 -20.03
CA ALA A 51 0.84 -10.70 -20.68
C ALA A 51 1.17 -12.09 -20.14
N PHE A 52 1.05 -12.33 -18.82
CA PHE A 52 1.21 -13.64 -18.20
C PHE A 52 0.31 -14.69 -18.86
N VAL A 53 -0.99 -14.41 -18.99
CA VAL A 53 -1.95 -15.33 -19.62
C VAL A 53 -1.62 -15.51 -21.10
N ALA A 54 -1.31 -14.41 -21.81
CA ALA A 54 -0.94 -14.46 -23.21
C ALA A 54 0.31 -15.32 -23.47
N ILE A 55 1.34 -15.20 -22.62
CA ILE A 55 2.57 -15.99 -22.73
C ILE A 55 2.30 -17.45 -22.38
N LEU A 56 1.48 -17.74 -21.37
CA LEU A 56 1.14 -19.11 -20.99
C LEU A 56 0.46 -19.87 -22.14
N VAL A 57 -0.49 -19.21 -22.81
CA VAL A 57 -1.26 -19.79 -23.93
C VAL A 57 -0.43 -19.82 -25.23
N THR A 58 0.18 -18.69 -25.60
CA THR A 58 0.77 -18.50 -26.93
C THR A 58 2.30 -18.66 -26.96
N GLY A 59 2.98 -18.50 -25.83
CA GLY A 59 4.44 -18.38 -25.73
C GLY A 59 4.99 -17.05 -26.25
N ARG A 60 4.14 -16.05 -26.50
CA ARG A 60 4.53 -14.74 -27.04
C ARG A 60 4.02 -13.61 -26.16
N TYR A 61 4.86 -12.59 -25.98
CA TYR A 61 4.48 -11.36 -25.29
C TYR A 61 3.72 -10.45 -26.27
N PRO A 62 2.49 -9.98 -25.98
CA PRO A 62 1.78 -9.07 -26.87
C PRO A 62 2.56 -7.76 -27.10
N ARG A 63 2.88 -7.44 -28.36
CA ARG A 63 3.82 -6.33 -28.68
C ARG A 63 3.40 -4.98 -28.12
N ALA A 64 2.11 -4.64 -28.22
CA ALA A 64 1.58 -3.39 -27.68
C ALA A 64 1.75 -3.29 -26.15
N ILE A 65 1.59 -4.40 -25.43
CA ILE A 65 1.79 -4.45 -23.98
C ILE A 65 3.28 -4.31 -23.65
N PHE A 66 4.15 -4.98 -24.42
CA PHE A 66 5.58 -4.90 -24.23
C PHE A 66 6.07 -3.45 -24.40
N ASP A 67 5.67 -2.79 -25.49
CA ASP A 67 6.10 -1.43 -25.78
C ASP A 67 5.60 -0.44 -24.71
N PHE A 68 4.37 -0.62 -24.21
CA PHE A 68 3.84 0.14 -23.08
C PHE A 68 4.66 -0.10 -21.80
N ASN A 69 4.84 -1.36 -21.40
CA ASN A 69 5.52 -1.72 -20.16
C ASN A 69 6.98 -1.24 -20.14
N VAL A 70 7.72 -1.44 -21.24
CA VAL A 70 9.07 -0.89 -21.40
C VAL A 70 9.05 0.63 -21.35
N GLY A 71 8.05 1.27 -21.95
CA GLY A 71 7.88 2.71 -21.90
C GLY A 71 7.68 3.26 -20.48
N VAL A 72 6.90 2.56 -19.65
CA VAL A 72 6.71 2.90 -18.24
C VAL A 72 8.03 2.79 -17.48
N LEU A 73 8.78 1.69 -17.68
CA LEU A 73 10.09 1.52 -17.04
C LEU A 73 11.10 2.59 -17.47
N ARG A 74 11.12 2.98 -18.75
CA ARG A 74 11.99 4.06 -19.27
C ARG A 74 11.66 5.39 -18.61
N TRP A 75 10.38 5.73 -18.53
CA TRP A 75 9.95 6.98 -17.92
C TRP A 75 10.23 6.97 -16.41
N ASN A 76 9.90 5.88 -15.73
CA ASN A 76 10.22 5.68 -14.32
C ASN A 76 11.73 5.90 -14.06
N TRP A 77 12.59 5.29 -14.88
CA TRP A 77 14.04 5.43 -14.78
C TRP A 77 14.51 6.87 -14.91
N ARG A 78 14.01 7.63 -15.90
CA ARG A 78 14.37 9.06 -16.07
C ARG A 78 13.99 9.91 -14.87
N VAL A 79 12.79 9.71 -14.31
CA VAL A 79 12.29 10.48 -13.16
C VAL A 79 13.11 10.16 -11.90
N HIS A 80 13.38 8.88 -11.67
CA HIS A 80 14.18 8.43 -10.53
C HIS A 80 15.64 8.94 -10.64
N TYR A 81 16.21 8.91 -11.84
CA TYR A 81 17.55 9.42 -12.11
C TYR A 81 17.69 10.95 -11.87
N TYR A 82 16.66 11.72 -12.23
CA TYR A 82 16.59 13.16 -11.98
C TYR A 82 16.41 13.50 -10.50
N ALA A 83 15.52 12.79 -9.80
CA ALA A 83 15.16 13.03 -8.42
C ALA A 83 16.00 12.16 -7.45
N TYR A 84 15.40 11.19 -6.78
CA TYR A 84 15.98 10.61 -5.55
C TYR A 84 16.81 9.35 -5.72
N SER A 85 16.86 8.72 -6.89
CA SER A 85 17.60 7.46 -7.05
C SER A 85 19.03 7.62 -7.54
N ALA A 86 19.39 8.81 -8.06
CA ALA A 86 20.75 9.13 -8.47
C ALA A 86 21.12 10.61 -8.32
N LEU A 87 20.17 11.55 -8.43
CA LEU A 87 20.46 12.99 -8.58
C LEU A 87 21.48 13.27 -9.71
N GLY A 88 21.42 12.47 -10.79
CA GLY A 88 22.48 12.44 -11.82
C GLY A 88 22.32 13.46 -12.95
N THR A 89 21.22 14.21 -12.99
CA THR A 89 20.97 15.26 -13.99
C THR A 89 20.05 16.35 -13.47
N ASP A 90 20.27 17.58 -13.92
CA ASP A 90 19.36 18.72 -13.71
C ASP A 90 18.33 18.87 -14.83
N ARG A 91 18.41 18.08 -15.90
CA ARG A 91 17.46 18.15 -17.02
C ARG A 91 16.12 17.53 -16.62
N TYR A 92 15.08 18.34 -16.65
CA TYR A 92 13.73 17.92 -16.29
C TYR A 92 13.24 16.74 -17.19
N PRO A 93 12.70 15.65 -16.63
CA PRO A 93 12.30 14.48 -17.42
C PRO A 93 11.12 14.78 -18.36
N PRO A 94 11.19 14.43 -19.65
CA PRO A 94 10.06 14.58 -20.56
C PRO A 94 8.93 13.58 -20.25
N PHE A 95 7.68 14.03 -20.37
CA PHE A 95 6.45 13.23 -20.19
C PHE A 95 6.19 12.35 -21.42
N THR A 96 7.01 11.33 -21.62
CA THR A 96 6.90 10.41 -22.75
C THR A 96 7.21 8.98 -22.35
N LEU A 97 6.62 8.01 -23.02
CA LEU A 97 6.97 6.58 -22.91
C LEU A 97 8.06 6.18 -23.91
N ALA A 98 8.32 7.03 -24.92
CA ALA A 98 9.32 6.78 -25.94
C ALA A 98 10.74 6.84 -25.36
N ASP A 99 11.67 6.27 -26.13
CA ASP A 99 13.09 6.51 -25.89
C ASP A 99 13.46 7.96 -26.24
N VAL A 100 14.41 8.53 -25.52
CA VAL A 100 14.87 9.91 -25.70
C VAL A 100 16.40 9.85 -25.81
N PRO A 101 16.96 9.76 -27.03
CA PRO A 101 18.37 9.46 -27.24
C PRO A 101 19.34 10.41 -26.53
N ASP A 102 18.99 11.70 -26.43
CA ASP A 102 19.85 12.73 -25.85
C ASP A 102 19.77 12.82 -24.32
N TYR A 103 18.79 12.16 -23.71
CA TYR A 103 18.60 12.17 -22.25
C TYR A 103 19.67 11.31 -21.57
N PRO A 104 20.25 11.75 -20.44
CA PRO A 104 21.37 11.09 -19.79
C PRO A 104 21.08 9.69 -19.25
N ALA A 105 19.82 9.35 -18.98
CA ALA A 105 19.38 8.07 -18.44
C ALA A 105 18.57 7.30 -19.47
N ARG A 106 19.10 6.18 -19.95
CA ARG A 106 18.49 5.35 -20.99
C ARG A 106 18.31 3.91 -20.52
N LEU A 107 17.17 3.33 -20.90
CA LEU A 107 16.82 1.93 -20.66
C LEU A 107 16.34 1.34 -21.98
N ARG A 108 17.00 0.27 -22.41
CA ARG A 108 16.61 -0.53 -23.57
C ARG A 108 16.38 -1.96 -23.12
N ILE A 109 15.24 -2.50 -23.53
CA ILE A 109 14.91 -3.90 -23.34
C ILE A 109 14.55 -4.44 -24.72
N ASP A 110 15.28 -5.45 -25.18
CA ASP A 110 15.03 -6.05 -26.49
C ASP A 110 13.82 -6.97 -26.41
N TYR A 111 12.99 -6.93 -27.46
CA TYR A 111 11.76 -7.72 -27.49
C TYR A 111 12.07 -9.21 -27.68
N PRO A 112 11.65 -10.09 -26.76
CA PRO A 112 11.89 -11.52 -26.89
C PRO A 112 10.96 -12.13 -27.95
N PRO A 113 11.49 -12.86 -28.95
CA PRO A 113 10.65 -13.47 -30.00
C PRO A 113 9.74 -14.58 -29.46
N ARG A 114 10.18 -15.31 -28.42
CA ARG A 114 9.40 -16.32 -27.68
C ARG A 114 9.83 -16.31 -26.21
N LEU A 115 8.90 -16.66 -25.33
CA LEU A 115 9.13 -16.83 -23.90
C LEU A 115 8.73 -18.23 -23.44
N HIS A 116 9.41 -18.74 -22.41
CA HIS A 116 9.17 -20.05 -21.83
C HIS A 116 7.87 -20.07 -21.01
N ARG A 117 6.88 -20.86 -21.46
CA ARG A 117 5.52 -20.90 -20.90
C ARG A 117 5.48 -21.29 -19.41
N GLY A 118 6.16 -22.37 -19.04
CA GLY A 118 6.19 -22.85 -17.65
C GLY A 118 7.06 -21.99 -16.73
N LEU A 119 8.07 -21.32 -17.28
CA LEU A 119 9.00 -20.51 -16.49
C LEU A 119 8.29 -19.28 -15.90
N VAL A 120 7.31 -18.73 -16.61
CA VAL A 120 6.46 -17.61 -16.14
C VAL A 120 5.77 -17.92 -14.79
N LEU A 121 5.38 -19.18 -14.54
CA LEU A 121 4.75 -19.60 -13.28
C LEU A 121 5.71 -19.58 -12.09
N VAL A 122 7.02 -19.67 -12.34
CA VAL A 122 8.05 -19.79 -11.29
C VAL A 122 8.96 -18.56 -11.20
N LYS A 123 8.89 -17.60 -12.12
CA LYS A 123 9.75 -16.40 -12.10
C LYS A 123 9.70 -15.64 -10.79
N TRP A 124 8.50 -15.44 -10.23
CA TRP A 124 8.32 -14.72 -8.97
C TRP A 124 8.95 -15.46 -7.78
N LEU A 125 8.93 -16.81 -7.80
CA LEU A 125 9.59 -17.64 -6.79
C LEU A 125 11.11 -17.58 -6.96
N LEU A 126 11.61 -17.65 -8.20
CA LEU A 126 13.05 -17.53 -8.50
C LEU A 126 13.59 -16.13 -8.18
N ALA A 127 12.73 -15.11 -8.17
CA ALA A 127 13.08 -13.73 -7.80
C ALA A 127 13.13 -13.50 -6.28
N VAL A 128 12.73 -14.47 -5.43
CA VAL A 128 12.73 -14.33 -3.97
C VAL A 128 14.09 -13.89 -3.41
N PRO A 129 15.24 -14.48 -3.81
CA PRO A 129 16.54 -14.01 -3.34
C PRO A 129 16.83 -12.55 -3.76
N HIS A 130 16.37 -12.14 -4.96
CA HIS A 130 16.51 -10.76 -5.42
C HIS A 130 15.64 -9.78 -4.64
N TYR A 131 14.46 -10.20 -4.18
CA TYR A 131 13.59 -9.35 -3.35
C TYR A 131 14.25 -8.99 -2.01
N LEU A 132 15.05 -9.89 -1.43
CA LEU A 132 15.83 -9.58 -0.22
C LEU A 132 16.86 -8.46 -0.49
N VAL A 133 17.59 -8.58 -1.60
CA VAL A 133 18.60 -7.58 -2.00
C VAL A 133 17.95 -6.24 -2.36
N ILE A 134 16.86 -6.25 -3.12
CA ILE A 134 16.12 -5.04 -3.51
C ILE A 134 15.47 -4.39 -2.29
N GLY A 135 14.96 -5.18 -1.35
CA GLY A 135 14.44 -4.71 -0.08
C GLY A 135 15.46 -3.87 0.69
N LEU A 136 16.75 -4.24 0.65
CA LEU A 136 17.85 -3.46 1.20
C LEU A 136 18.15 -2.19 0.38
N PHE A 137 18.17 -2.29 -0.95
CA PHE A 137 18.49 -1.16 -1.84
C PHE A 137 17.45 -0.04 -1.79
N LEU A 138 16.17 -0.39 -1.83
CA LEU A 138 15.04 0.54 -1.88
C LEU A 138 14.47 0.89 -0.50
N GLY A 139 14.80 0.12 0.55
CA GLY A 139 14.35 0.37 1.92
C GLY A 139 13.07 -0.37 2.32
N GLY A 140 12.54 -1.24 1.46
CA GLY A 140 11.36 -2.06 1.73
C GLY A 140 11.59 -3.26 2.67
N GLY A 141 12.84 -3.65 2.92
CA GLY A 141 13.17 -4.80 3.79
C GLY A 141 12.78 -4.59 5.26
N ALA A 142 12.83 -3.35 5.75
CA ALA A 142 12.41 -3.02 7.11
C ALA A 142 10.88 -3.14 7.32
N TRP A 143 10.07 -3.02 6.25
CA TRP A 143 8.62 -3.26 6.29
C TRP A 143 8.31 -4.76 6.46
N LEU A 144 9.07 -5.63 5.77
CA LEU A 144 8.96 -7.10 5.92
C LEU A 144 9.40 -7.60 7.31
N VAL A 145 10.45 -7.02 7.89
CA VAL A 145 10.92 -7.36 9.24
C VAL A 145 9.97 -6.85 10.34
N ARG A 146 9.34 -5.68 10.15
CA ARG A 146 8.40 -5.09 11.13
C ARG A 146 7.09 -5.85 11.31
N ARG A 147 6.71 -6.74 10.39
CA ARG A 147 5.55 -7.62 10.62
C ARG A 147 5.78 -8.63 11.75
N TRP A 148 7.02 -8.73 12.26
CA TRP A 148 7.41 -9.63 13.33
C TRP A 148 7.79 -8.92 14.65
N GLY A 149 7.67 -7.58 14.74
CA GLY A 149 8.05 -6.86 15.96
C GLY A 149 7.40 -5.48 16.07
N ASP A 150 6.59 -5.34 17.11
CA ASP A 150 6.09 -4.19 17.85
C ASP A 150 6.30 -2.78 17.25
N GLY A 151 5.17 -2.07 17.10
CA GLY A 151 5.04 -0.77 16.46
C GLY A 151 5.71 0.39 17.22
N GLY A 152 6.73 0.97 16.60
CA GLY A 152 7.15 2.35 16.85
C GLY A 152 7.25 3.16 15.55
N PRO A 153 7.10 4.50 15.58
CA PRO A 153 7.28 5.36 14.41
C PRO A 153 8.78 5.47 14.08
N GLY A 154 9.32 4.45 13.41
CA GLY A 154 10.72 4.38 13.02
C GLY A 154 10.92 4.83 11.56
N TRP A 155 11.95 5.66 11.34
CA TRP A 155 12.50 6.16 10.07
C TRP A 155 12.99 5.07 9.06
N GLY A 156 12.43 3.86 9.09
CA GLY A 156 12.89 2.67 8.37
C GLY A 156 12.36 2.53 6.94
N GLY A 157 12.28 3.62 6.19
CA GLY A 157 11.88 3.61 4.77
C GLY A 157 12.99 4.00 3.80
N VAL A 158 14.18 4.40 4.28
CA VAL A 158 15.27 4.90 3.42
C VAL A 158 16.20 3.74 3.08
N GLY A 159 16.11 3.25 1.84
CA GLY A 159 17.03 2.22 1.33
C GLY A 159 18.46 2.70 1.16
N LEU A 160 19.39 1.76 0.97
CA LEU A 160 20.81 2.06 0.75
C LEU A 160 21.04 3.07 -0.40
N ILE A 161 20.25 2.98 -1.48
CA ILE A 161 20.29 3.97 -2.57
C ILE A 161 19.99 5.38 -2.04
N GLY A 162 18.91 5.54 -1.26
CA GLY A 162 18.50 6.82 -0.71
C GLY A 162 19.55 7.42 0.23
N ILE A 163 20.15 6.60 1.09
CA ILE A 163 21.22 7.02 2.01
C ILE A 163 22.44 7.52 1.23
N LEU A 164 22.89 6.75 0.24
CA LEU A 164 24.07 7.11 -0.54
C LEU A 164 23.85 8.35 -1.42
N VAL A 165 22.68 8.47 -2.04
CA VAL A 165 22.30 9.67 -2.81
C VAL A 165 22.19 10.89 -1.90
N PHE A 166 21.68 10.74 -0.68
CA PHE A 166 21.63 11.83 0.30
C PHE A 166 23.04 12.30 0.72
N ILE A 167 23.94 11.35 1.00
CA ILE A 167 25.36 11.68 1.27
C ILE A 167 25.98 12.40 0.07
N ALA A 168 25.75 11.90 -1.16
CA ALA A 168 26.24 12.54 -2.38
C ALA A 168 25.66 13.95 -2.56
N ALA A 169 24.39 14.17 -2.21
CA ALA A 169 23.74 15.48 -2.25
C ALA A 169 24.37 16.48 -1.26
N ILE A 170 24.69 16.03 -0.04
CA ILE A 170 25.40 16.85 0.94
C ILE A 170 26.81 17.19 0.44
N VAL A 171 27.55 16.23 -0.12
CA VAL A 171 28.88 16.51 -0.67
C VAL A 171 28.78 17.48 -1.85
N LEU A 172 27.83 17.27 -2.77
CA LEU A 172 27.56 18.18 -3.88
C LEU A 172 27.22 19.60 -3.39
N LEU A 173 26.45 19.70 -2.30
CA LEU A 173 26.07 20.98 -1.70
C LEU A 173 27.29 21.79 -1.26
N PHE A 174 28.23 21.17 -0.53
CA PHE A 174 29.40 21.85 0.02
C PHE A 174 30.56 21.99 -0.97
N THR A 175 30.78 20.99 -1.82
CA THR A 175 31.96 20.92 -2.72
C THR A 175 31.65 21.33 -4.16
N GLY A 176 30.39 21.39 -4.55
CA GLY A 176 29.99 21.60 -5.95
C GLY A 176 30.28 20.42 -6.88
N THR A 177 30.78 19.30 -6.36
CA THR A 177 31.16 18.12 -7.14
C THR A 177 30.43 16.89 -6.62
N TYR A 178 29.83 16.12 -7.53
CA TYR A 178 29.20 14.85 -7.17
C TYR A 178 30.27 13.75 -7.01
N PRO A 179 30.30 13.00 -5.90
CA PRO A 179 31.26 11.90 -5.71
C PRO A 179 31.07 10.77 -6.73
N LYS A 180 31.96 10.68 -7.73
CA LYS A 180 31.88 9.66 -8.79
C LYS A 180 31.82 8.21 -8.27
N PRO A 181 32.59 7.79 -7.24
CA PRO A 181 32.48 6.42 -6.72
C PRO A 181 31.08 6.10 -6.15
N VAL A 182 30.44 7.08 -5.50
CA VAL A 182 29.06 6.92 -4.99
C VAL A 182 28.09 6.80 -6.15
N PHE A 183 28.24 7.63 -7.19
CA PHE A 183 27.45 7.54 -8.41
C PHE A 183 27.56 6.15 -9.07
N ASP A 184 28.79 5.67 -9.27
CA ASP A 184 29.04 4.39 -9.95
C ASP A 184 28.43 3.20 -9.18
N PHE A 185 28.47 3.26 -7.84
CA PHE A 185 27.85 2.25 -6.99
C PHE A 185 26.32 2.33 -7.00
N VAL A 186 25.76 3.54 -6.86
CA VAL A 186 24.31 3.79 -6.94
C VAL A 186 23.74 3.36 -8.28
N LEU A 187 24.45 3.63 -9.37
CA LEU A 187 24.05 3.18 -10.70
C LEU A 187 24.04 1.66 -10.80
N GLY A 188 25.06 0.97 -10.27
CA GLY A 188 25.08 -0.49 -10.21
C GLY A 188 23.86 -1.09 -9.48
N MET A 189 23.44 -0.49 -8.36
CA MET A 189 22.23 -0.91 -7.65
C MET A 189 20.96 -0.65 -8.47
N ASN A 190 20.83 0.52 -9.11
CA ASN A 190 19.67 0.82 -9.97
C ASN A 190 19.59 -0.12 -11.18
N ARG A 191 20.72 -0.49 -11.80
CA ARG A 191 20.79 -1.50 -12.87
C ARG A 191 20.26 -2.85 -12.41
N TRP A 192 20.65 -3.27 -11.21
CA TRP A 192 20.14 -4.50 -10.61
C TRP A 192 18.61 -4.44 -10.47
N VAL A 193 18.09 -3.37 -9.86
CA VAL A 193 16.64 -3.18 -9.67
C VAL A 193 15.90 -3.24 -11.00
N LEU A 194 16.40 -2.57 -12.04
CA LEU A 194 15.78 -2.55 -13.37
C LEU A 194 15.81 -3.92 -14.07
N ARG A 195 16.91 -4.68 -13.94
CA ARG A 195 16.98 -6.05 -14.48
C ARG A 195 15.99 -7.00 -13.81
N VAL A 196 15.85 -6.89 -12.49
CA VAL A 196 14.86 -7.69 -11.75
C VAL A 196 13.43 -7.26 -12.11
N ALA A 197 13.18 -5.95 -12.23
CA ALA A 197 11.89 -5.45 -12.69
C ALA A 197 11.54 -5.96 -14.09
N ALA A 198 12.51 -6.03 -15.01
CA ALA A 198 12.31 -6.60 -16.34
C ALA A 198 12.02 -8.10 -16.31
N TYR A 199 12.71 -8.86 -15.45
CA TYR A 199 12.48 -10.30 -15.29
C TYR A 199 11.10 -10.61 -14.69
N VAL A 200 10.75 -9.94 -13.58
CA VAL A 200 9.46 -10.10 -12.89
C VAL A 200 8.29 -9.56 -13.73
N GLY A 201 8.52 -8.49 -14.50
CA GLY A 201 7.58 -7.97 -15.49
C GLY A 201 7.42 -8.83 -16.75
N LEU A 202 8.05 -10.01 -16.77
CA LEU A 202 8.02 -10.99 -17.86
C LEU A 202 8.61 -10.49 -19.19
N LEU A 203 9.40 -9.42 -19.16
CA LEU A 203 9.99 -8.78 -20.35
C LEU A 203 11.22 -9.53 -20.86
N THR A 204 11.85 -10.34 -20.02
CA THR A 204 12.98 -11.22 -20.38
C THR A 204 12.88 -12.55 -19.63
N ASP A 205 13.36 -13.64 -20.23
CA ASP A 205 13.56 -14.94 -19.58
C ASP A 205 14.94 -15.08 -18.95
N GLU A 206 15.87 -14.17 -19.24
CA GLU A 206 17.21 -14.22 -18.68
C GLU A 206 17.18 -13.88 -17.19
N TYR A 207 17.66 -14.80 -16.37
CA TYR A 207 17.69 -14.63 -14.92
C TYR A 207 18.71 -13.54 -14.53
N PRO A 208 18.34 -12.53 -13.73
CA PRO A 208 19.24 -11.43 -13.39
C PRO A 208 20.47 -11.93 -12.63
N PRO A 209 21.70 -11.61 -13.09
CA PRO A 209 22.91 -12.08 -12.43
C PRO A 209 23.12 -11.37 -11.08
N PHE A 210 23.62 -12.11 -10.07
CA PHE A 210 23.99 -11.57 -8.75
C PHE A 210 25.31 -10.80 -8.82
N ARG A 211 25.34 -9.71 -9.57
CA ARG A 211 26.51 -8.84 -9.70
C ARG A 211 26.10 -7.39 -9.79
N LEU A 212 26.93 -6.54 -9.19
CA LEU A 212 26.75 -5.10 -9.20
C LEU A 212 27.65 -4.51 -10.30
N ASP A 213 27.04 -4.15 -11.43
CA ASP A 213 27.75 -3.59 -12.58
C ASP A 213 27.96 -2.08 -12.39
N MET A 214 29.10 -1.70 -11.80
CA MET A 214 29.49 -0.31 -11.53
C MET A 214 29.85 0.47 -12.81
N GLY A 215 29.70 1.80 -12.78
CA GLY A 215 30.15 2.71 -13.85
C GLY A 215 29.06 3.15 -14.84
N GLY A 216 29.19 4.34 -15.43
CA GLY A 216 28.19 4.97 -16.31
C GLY A 216 27.80 4.20 -17.60
N THR A 217 28.72 3.41 -18.14
CA THR A 217 28.56 2.63 -19.37
C THR A 217 28.68 1.14 -19.08
N GLU A 218 27.75 0.34 -19.62
CA GLU A 218 27.99 -1.11 -19.72
C GLU A 218 29.06 -1.32 -20.80
N PRO A 219 30.05 -2.22 -20.62
CA PRO A 219 31.00 -2.53 -21.67
C PRO A 219 30.25 -3.10 -22.89
N ASP A 220 30.25 -2.37 -24.00
CA ASP A 220 29.97 -2.94 -25.31
C ASP A 220 31.17 -3.85 -25.65
N GLU A 221 31.09 -5.14 -25.36
CA GLU A 221 32.07 -6.13 -25.87
C GLU A 221 31.86 -6.39 -27.38
N GLY A 222 31.51 -5.39 -28.18
CA GLY A 222 31.14 -5.61 -29.58
C GLY A 222 31.10 -4.42 -30.52
N LEU A 223 31.43 -3.19 -30.10
CA LEU A 223 31.69 -2.11 -31.06
C LEU A 223 33.19 -2.08 -31.35
N VAL A 224 33.60 -2.91 -32.31
CA VAL A 224 34.77 -2.59 -33.12
C VAL A 224 34.50 -1.19 -33.70
N PRO A 225 35.40 -0.20 -33.56
CA PRO A 225 35.27 1.04 -34.30
C PRO A 225 35.50 0.68 -35.77
N GLU A 226 34.43 0.42 -36.50
CA GLU A 226 34.47 0.38 -37.94
C GLU A 226 34.55 1.84 -38.38
N ASP A 227 35.70 2.19 -38.97
CA ASP A 227 36.02 3.50 -39.52
C ASP A 227 34.83 4.04 -40.32
N THR A 228 34.21 5.11 -39.79
CA THR A 228 33.07 5.75 -40.44
C THR A 228 33.58 6.61 -41.59
N GLU A 229 33.61 6.04 -42.81
CA GLU A 229 33.47 6.85 -44.01
C GLU A 229 32.02 7.39 -44.09
N PRO A 230 31.82 8.68 -44.39
CA PRO A 230 30.48 9.27 -44.45
C PRO A 230 29.79 8.87 -45.76
N THR A 231 28.83 7.96 -45.69
CA THR A 231 27.90 7.71 -46.81
C THR A 231 26.62 8.55 -46.62
N GLU A 232 26.26 9.26 -47.70
CA GLU A 232 25.14 10.21 -47.81
C GLU A 232 23.74 9.66 -47.43
N PRO A 233 22.81 10.55 -47.05
CA PRO A 233 21.48 10.15 -46.60
C PRO A 233 20.57 9.79 -47.78
N THR A 234 20.21 8.51 -47.92
CA THR A 234 19.14 8.09 -48.82
C THR A 234 17.77 8.22 -48.13
N GLU A 235 16.86 8.88 -48.84
CA GLU A 235 15.47 9.15 -48.47
C GLU A 235 14.62 7.92 -48.10
N GLY A 236 13.57 8.15 -47.29
CA GLY A 236 12.26 7.57 -47.63
C GLY A 236 11.78 6.34 -46.87
N GLY A 237 12.24 6.06 -45.65
CA GLY A 237 11.64 5.03 -44.80
C GLY A 237 10.41 5.55 -44.04
N ARG A 238 9.19 5.22 -44.51
CA ARG A 238 7.92 5.51 -43.83
C ARG A 238 7.95 4.99 -42.39
N ARG A 239 7.96 5.90 -41.40
CA ARG A 239 7.93 5.57 -39.96
C ARG A 239 6.64 4.80 -39.64
N PRO A 240 6.67 3.60 -39.01
CA PRO A 240 5.45 2.98 -38.50
C PRO A 240 4.84 3.90 -37.44
N GLY A 241 3.54 4.20 -37.57
CA GLY A 241 2.84 5.22 -36.81
C GLY A 241 2.94 5.01 -35.29
N GLY A 242 3.79 5.82 -34.64
CA GLY A 242 3.95 5.83 -33.20
C GLY A 242 2.66 6.27 -32.48
N TRP A 243 2.52 5.82 -31.23
CA TRP A 243 1.42 6.20 -30.36
C TRP A 243 1.40 7.73 -30.15
N THR A 244 0.42 8.40 -30.75
CA THR A 244 0.19 9.83 -30.53
C THR A 244 -0.55 10.07 -29.20
N VAL A 245 -0.38 11.27 -28.63
CA VAL A 245 -1.02 11.71 -27.37
C VAL A 245 -2.54 11.45 -27.37
N GLY A 246 -3.21 11.59 -28.52
CA GLY A 246 -4.64 11.30 -28.67
C GLY A 246 -5.05 9.82 -28.51
N ARG A 247 -4.11 8.88 -28.57
CA ARG A 247 -4.34 7.43 -28.38
C ARG A 247 -4.02 6.97 -26.95
N ILE A 248 -3.16 7.70 -26.23
CA ILE A 248 -2.78 7.41 -24.84
C ILE A 248 -3.91 7.78 -23.88
N VAL A 249 -4.55 8.94 -24.08
CA VAL A 249 -5.62 9.44 -23.20
C VAL A 249 -6.77 8.43 -23.02
N PRO A 250 -7.40 7.86 -24.06
CA PRO A 250 -8.51 6.91 -23.87
C PRO A 250 -8.07 5.58 -23.23
N VAL A 251 -6.82 5.15 -23.41
CA VAL A 251 -6.27 3.95 -22.75
C VAL A 251 -6.03 4.20 -21.27
N VAL A 252 -5.46 5.36 -20.92
CA VAL A 252 -5.21 5.76 -19.53
C VAL A 252 -6.53 5.97 -18.79
N VAL A 253 -7.50 6.64 -19.42
CA VAL A 253 -8.85 6.82 -18.85
C VAL A 253 -9.57 5.48 -18.73
N GLY A 254 -9.53 4.63 -19.76
CA GLY A 254 -10.13 3.30 -19.70
C GLY A 254 -9.51 2.40 -18.62
N ALA A 255 -8.20 2.49 -18.42
CA ALA A 255 -7.50 1.80 -17.34
C ALA A 255 -7.94 2.33 -15.96
N LEU A 256 -8.02 3.65 -15.77
CA LEU A 256 -8.54 4.26 -14.54
C LEU A 256 -9.93 3.75 -14.19
N PHE A 257 -10.83 3.67 -15.17
CA PHE A 257 -12.19 3.14 -14.98
C PHE A 257 -12.18 1.66 -14.61
N ALA A 258 -11.38 0.84 -15.30
CA ALA A 258 -11.25 -0.58 -14.98
C ALA A 258 -10.66 -0.84 -13.58
N LEU A 259 -9.80 0.06 -13.10
CA LEU A 259 -9.18 -0.02 -11.78
C LEU A 259 -10.11 0.43 -10.66
N GLY A 260 -10.79 1.56 -10.86
CA GLY A 260 -11.87 2.00 -9.96
C GLY A 260 -12.96 0.94 -9.86
N ALA A 261 -13.30 0.29 -10.98
CA ALA A 261 -14.21 -0.83 -11.02
C ALA A 261 -13.75 -2.02 -10.16
N LEU A 262 -12.50 -2.44 -10.31
CA LEU A 262 -11.97 -3.58 -9.55
C LEU A 262 -11.97 -3.30 -8.04
N GLY A 263 -11.59 -2.08 -7.64
CA GLY A 263 -11.62 -1.66 -6.23
C GLY A 263 -13.04 -1.65 -5.67
N LEU A 264 -14.00 -1.07 -6.39
CA LEU A 264 -15.40 -1.05 -6.00
C LEU A 264 -16.01 -2.46 -5.94
N LEU A 265 -15.68 -3.34 -6.90
CA LEU A 265 -16.15 -4.73 -6.91
C LEU A 265 -15.56 -5.53 -5.75
N ALA A 266 -14.27 -5.38 -5.46
CA ALA A 266 -13.62 -6.04 -4.32
C ALA A 266 -14.19 -5.55 -2.99
N ALA A 267 -14.33 -4.23 -2.81
CA ALA A 267 -14.91 -3.63 -1.61
C ALA A 267 -16.37 -4.07 -1.42
N GLY A 268 -17.20 -3.99 -2.46
CA GLY A 268 -18.58 -4.43 -2.41
C GLY A 268 -18.74 -5.93 -2.15
N SER A 269 -17.86 -6.77 -2.71
CA SER A 269 -17.85 -8.21 -2.46
C SER A 269 -17.45 -8.56 -1.02
N LEU A 270 -16.43 -7.86 -0.48
CA LEU A 270 -16.02 -8.03 0.92
C LEU A 270 -17.10 -7.55 1.89
N ALA A 271 -17.73 -6.41 1.61
CA ALA A 271 -18.84 -5.90 2.41
C ALA A 271 -20.03 -6.87 2.40
N LEU A 272 -20.40 -7.41 1.23
CA LEU A 272 -21.48 -8.40 1.10
C LEU A 272 -21.14 -9.73 1.79
N TRP A 273 -19.88 -10.16 1.73
CA TRP A 273 -19.42 -11.34 2.47
C TRP A 273 -19.54 -11.12 3.97
N ALA A 274 -19.01 -10.01 4.49
CA ALA A 274 -19.10 -9.66 5.90
C ALA A 274 -20.57 -9.58 6.37
N ASP A 275 -21.43 -8.92 5.60
CA ASP A 275 -22.87 -8.84 5.84
C ASP A 275 -23.53 -10.21 5.99
N ARG A 276 -23.15 -11.18 5.13
CA ARG A 276 -23.73 -12.52 5.06
C ARG A 276 -23.17 -13.50 6.08
N THR A 277 -21.91 -13.36 6.49
CA THR A 277 -21.21 -14.37 7.30
C THR A 277 -20.89 -13.92 8.72
N GLN A 278 -20.87 -12.61 9.00
CA GLN A 278 -20.47 -12.07 10.30
C GLN A 278 -21.66 -11.58 11.14
N ARG A 279 -22.90 -11.66 10.62
CA ARG A 279 -24.11 -11.30 11.35
C ARG A 279 -24.68 -12.49 12.13
N ASP A 280 -25.14 -12.23 13.34
CA ASP A 280 -25.99 -13.16 14.08
C ASP A 280 -27.43 -13.16 13.57
N ASP A 281 -28.27 -14.04 14.12
CA ASP A 281 -29.69 -14.18 13.75
C ASP A 281 -30.51 -12.90 14.04
N ASP A 282 -30.01 -12.02 14.91
CA ASP A 282 -30.61 -10.73 15.26
C ASP A 282 -30.09 -9.57 14.38
N GLY A 283 -29.14 -9.82 13.48
CA GLY A 283 -28.59 -8.84 12.54
C GLY A 283 -27.40 -8.02 13.06
N TYR A 284 -26.81 -8.38 14.20
CA TYR A 284 -25.65 -7.73 14.78
C TYR A 284 -24.35 -8.35 14.29
N VAL A 285 -23.34 -7.51 14.03
CA VAL A 285 -21.95 -7.96 13.89
C VAL A 285 -21.29 -7.85 15.26
N THR A 286 -20.88 -8.98 15.83
CA THR A 286 -20.40 -9.06 17.21
C THR A 286 -18.90 -9.30 17.29
N ALA A 287 -18.20 -8.53 18.12
CA ALA A 287 -16.84 -8.83 18.56
C ALA A 287 -16.87 -9.31 20.02
N GLU A 288 -16.11 -10.37 20.32
CA GLU A 288 -16.00 -10.91 21.67
C GLU A 288 -14.58 -10.79 22.23
N ALA A 289 -14.47 -10.49 23.53
CA ALA A 289 -13.22 -10.48 24.27
C ALA A 289 -13.43 -10.98 25.71
N THR A 290 -12.47 -11.75 26.23
CA THR A 290 -12.46 -12.11 27.65
C THR A 290 -11.58 -11.13 28.41
N LEU A 291 -12.19 -10.38 29.32
CA LEU A 291 -11.53 -9.36 30.14
C LEU A 291 -11.33 -9.88 31.56
N ARG A 292 -10.13 -9.68 32.10
CA ARG A 292 -9.76 -10.07 33.46
C ARG A 292 -8.94 -8.99 34.12
N THR A 293 -9.27 -8.69 35.37
CA THR A 293 -8.45 -7.82 36.22
C THR A 293 -8.51 -8.26 37.67
N ASP A 294 -7.42 -8.06 38.39
CA ASP A 294 -7.34 -8.26 39.84
C ASP A 294 -7.89 -7.05 40.63
N THR A 295 -8.36 -6.01 39.93
CA THR A 295 -8.91 -4.77 40.50
C THR A 295 -10.42 -4.86 40.77
N PHE A 296 -11.01 -3.80 41.34
CA PHE A 296 -12.44 -3.76 41.69
C PHE A 296 -13.37 -3.52 40.51
N ALA A 297 -12.89 -2.83 39.47
CA ALA A 297 -13.68 -2.49 38.28
C ALA A 297 -12.84 -2.58 37.00
N LEU A 298 -13.55 -2.80 35.88
CA LEU A 298 -13.11 -2.59 34.51
C LEU A 298 -13.86 -1.39 33.95
N SER A 299 -13.16 -0.45 33.30
CA SER A 299 -13.78 0.63 32.54
C SER A 299 -13.30 0.63 31.09
N SER A 300 -14.16 1.04 30.17
CA SER A 300 -13.73 1.33 28.79
C SER A 300 -13.02 2.68 28.71
N GLU A 301 -12.23 2.89 27.67
CA GLU A 301 -11.90 4.25 27.26
C GLU A 301 -13.17 5.02 26.83
N PRO A 302 -13.15 6.37 26.93
CA PRO A 302 -14.24 7.21 26.45
C PRO A 302 -14.53 6.92 24.98
N LEU A 303 -15.75 6.44 24.71
CA LEU A 303 -16.24 6.22 23.36
C LEU A 303 -16.87 7.53 22.89
N SER A 304 -16.17 8.26 22.02
CA SER A 304 -16.72 9.45 21.39
C SER A 304 -17.74 9.05 20.32
N LEU A 305 -19.02 9.26 20.60
CA LEU A 305 -20.12 9.09 19.65
C LEU A 305 -20.54 10.48 19.17
N GLY A 306 -19.95 10.97 18.07
CA GLY A 306 -20.20 12.31 17.52
C GLY A 306 -19.48 12.56 16.19
N PRO A 307 -19.75 13.70 15.51
CA PRO A 307 -19.35 13.91 14.13
C PRO A 307 -17.85 14.21 13.98
N GLY A 308 -17.08 13.15 13.73
CA GLY A 308 -15.62 13.20 13.53
C GLY A 308 -15.23 12.93 12.07
N ALA A 309 -13.98 13.24 11.68
CA ALA A 309 -13.50 13.14 10.30
C ALA A 309 -13.53 11.72 9.65
N ALA A 310 -14.00 10.70 10.37
CA ALA A 310 -14.19 9.31 9.92
C ALA A 310 -15.69 8.90 9.76
N ASP A 311 -16.59 9.88 9.65
CA ASP A 311 -18.02 9.76 9.96
C ASP A 311 -18.92 8.97 9.00
N TRP A 312 -18.50 8.65 7.78
CA TRP A 312 -19.38 7.95 6.84
C TRP A 312 -19.61 6.48 7.23
N VAL A 313 -18.82 5.93 8.15
CA VAL A 313 -18.95 4.54 8.64
C VAL A 313 -19.79 4.48 9.93
N THR A 314 -19.71 5.47 10.80
CA THR A 314 -20.35 5.50 12.13
C THR A 314 -21.76 6.08 12.12
N SER A 315 -22.05 7.03 11.20
CA SER A 315 -23.40 7.59 11.01
C SER A 315 -24.43 6.59 10.47
N GLU A 316 -23.97 5.43 10.00
CA GLU A 316 -24.77 4.35 9.42
C GLU A 316 -24.82 3.08 10.30
N LEU A 317 -24.21 3.13 11.50
CA LEU A 317 -24.38 2.11 12.53
C LEU A 317 -25.73 2.34 13.20
N GLY A 318 -26.57 1.30 13.24
CA GLY A 318 -27.86 1.34 13.93
C GLY A 318 -27.67 1.04 15.42
N ASP A 319 -28.56 0.23 15.99
CA ASP A 319 -28.52 -0.09 17.42
C ASP A 319 -27.20 -0.77 17.84
N VAL A 320 -26.66 -0.35 18.98
CA VAL A 320 -25.49 -0.93 19.64
C VAL A 320 -25.95 -1.78 20.81
N ARG A 321 -25.40 -2.99 20.90
CA ARG A 321 -25.69 -3.96 21.96
C ARG A 321 -24.39 -4.32 22.67
N VAL A 322 -24.38 -4.16 23.98
CA VAL A 322 -23.29 -4.65 24.83
C VAL A 322 -23.80 -5.79 25.69
N ARG A 323 -23.18 -6.96 25.59
CA ARG A 323 -23.49 -8.12 26.42
C ARG A 323 -22.28 -8.50 27.25
N VAL A 324 -22.48 -8.64 28.55
CA VAL A 324 -21.42 -9.02 29.50
C VAL A 324 -21.83 -10.29 30.22
N THR A 325 -20.97 -11.30 30.18
CA THR A 325 -21.20 -12.61 30.80
C THR A 325 -20.14 -12.87 31.87
N PRO A 326 -20.51 -13.09 33.14
CA PRO A 326 -19.58 -13.52 34.17
C PRO A 326 -18.92 -14.84 33.76
N THR A 327 -17.59 -14.95 33.87
CA THR A 327 -16.89 -16.22 33.64
C THR A 327 -16.86 -17.10 34.88
N VAL A 328 -17.06 -16.51 36.06
CA VAL A 328 -17.08 -17.20 37.35
C VAL A 328 -18.54 -17.49 37.74
N PRO A 329 -18.93 -18.76 37.93
CA PRO A 329 -20.30 -19.12 38.31
C PRO A 329 -20.72 -18.51 39.65
N GLY A 330 -21.95 -18.02 39.73
CA GLY A 330 -22.54 -17.49 40.97
C GLY A 330 -22.15 -16.06 41.32
N VAL A 331 -21.15 -15.47 40.65
CA VAL A 331 -20.80 -14.06 40.83
C VAL A 331 -21.81 -13.18 40.10
N ARG A 332 -22.39 -12.22 40.83
CA ARG A 332 -23.26 -11.20 40.25
C ARG A 332 -22.40 -10.05 39.73
N VAL A 333 -22.50 -9.76 38.44
CA VAL A 333 -21.82 -8.60 37.82
C VAL A 333 -22.82 -7.46 37.62
N PHE A 334 -22.30 -6.25 37.70
CA PHE A 334 -22.99 -5.01 37.37
C PHE A 334 -22.31 -4.41 36.13
N LEU A 335 -23.12 -4.03 35.15
CA LEU A 335 -22.74 -3.27 33.96
C LEU A 335 -23.48 -1.94 34.00
N GLY A 336 -22.75 -0.84 33.99
CA GLY A 336 -23.31 0.52 33.94
C GLY A 336 -22.71 1.32 32.80
N MET A 337 -23.52 2.19 32.21
CA MET A 337 -23.09 3.19 31.22
C MET A 337 -23.33 4.58 31.80
N THR A 338 -22.31 5.43 31.75
CA THR A 338 -22.36 6.81 32.29
C THR A 338 -21.43 7.71 31.48
N SER A 339 -21.49 9.03 31.70
CA SER A 339 -20.60 9.97 31.02
C SER A 339 -19.15 9.80 31.46
N ALA A 340 -18.19 10.22 30.63
CA ALA A 340 -16.76 10.13 30.97
C ALA A 340 -16.41 10.85 32.28
N GLU A 341 -17.00 12.02 32.53
CA GLU A 341 -16.75 12.82 33.74
C GLU A 341 -17.28 12.13 35.00
N GLU A 342 -18.50 11.59 34.95
CA GLU A 342 -19.13 10.87 36.06
C GLU A 342 -18.42 9.54 36.34
N ALA A 343 -17.98 8.82 35.30
CA ALA A 343 -17.18 7.60 35.45
C ALA A 343 -15.86 7.87 36.17
N GLU A 344 -15.15 8.92 35.78
CA GLU A 344 -13.89 9.31 36.41
C GLU A 344 -14.11 9.68 37.89
N GLN A 345 -15.18 10.41 38.19
CA GLN A 345 -15.52 10.78 39.56
C GLN A 345 -15.89 9.57 40.42
N TYR A 346 -16.66 8.62 39.88
CA TYR A 346 -17.08 7.41 40.58
C TYR A 346 -15.91 6.45 40.85
N LEU A 347 -14.98 6.32 39.89
CA LEU A 347 -13.81 5.44 40.01
C LEU A 347 -12.61 6.11 40.70
N ARG A 348 -12.72 7.39 41.06
CA ARG A 348 -11.66 8.14 41.72
C ARG A 348 -11.26 7.48 43.04
N GLY A 349 -10.00 7.06 43.15
CA GLY A 349 -9.49 6.38 44.33
C GLY A 349 -9.93 4.90 44.46
N THR A 350 -10.60 4.35 43.45
CA THR A 350 -10.91 2.93 43.33
C THR A 350 -9.90 2.26 42.42
N GLY A 351 -9.38 1.11 42.83
CA GLY A 351 -8.50 0.32 41.96
C GLY A 351 -9.31 -0.22 40.78
N HIS A 352 -8.96 0.17 39.55
CA HIS A 352 -9.66 -0.22 38.33
C HIS A 352 -8.70 -0.40 37.16
N ALA A 353 -9.19 -1.06 36.12
CA ALA A 353 -8.45 -1.35 34.89
C ALA A 353 -9.17 -0.69 33.71
N VAL A 354 -8.45 0.12 32.95
CA VAL A 354 -8.98 0.80 31.75
C VAL A 354 -8.65 -0.04 30.52
N VAL A 355 -9.66 -0.35 29.70
CA VAL A 355 -9.54 -1.11 28.46
C VAL A 355 -9.45 -0.14 27.28
N SER A 356 -8.26 -0.09 26.65
CA SER A 356 -7.90 0.90 25.62
C SER A 356 -8.11 0.46 24.17
N ASP A 357 -7.98 -0.82 23.89
CA ASP A 357 -8.05 -1.32 22.51
C ASP A 357 -8.61 -2.75 22.53
N ILE A 358 -9.67 -2.96 21.74
CA ILE A 358 -10.29 -4.26 21.53
C ILE A 358 -10.16 -4.60 20.03
N THR A 359 -8.93 -4.66 19.53
CA THR A 359 -8.63 -5.17 18.19
C THR A 359 -8.27 -6.65 18.24
N GLY A 360 -9.30 -7.49 18.44
CA GLY A 360 -9.35 -8.91 18.05
C GLY A 360 -8.32 -9.90 18.62
N ARG A 361 -7.19 -9.48 19.20
CA ARG A 361 -6.16 -10.38 19.75
C ARG A 361 -5.37 -9.84 20.95
N ASP A 362 -5.30 -8.53 21.19
CA ASP A 362 -4.58 -7.96 22.32
C ASP A 362 -5.44 -6.96 23.09
N VAL A 363 -5.48 -7.09 24.42
CA VAL A 363 -6.19 -6.17 25.34
C VAL A 363 -5.13 -5.40 26.12
N THR A 364 -4.91 -4.14 25.78
CA THR A 364 -4.06 -3.27 26.59
C THR A 364 -4.87 -2.76 27.77
N THR A 365 -4.41 -3.06 28.99
CA THR A 365 -5.08 -2.64 30.21
C THR A 365 -4.17 -1.72 31.03
N LEU A 366 -4.56 -0.47 31.24
CA LEU A 366 -3.89 0.40 32.21
C LEU A 366 -4.47 0.10 33.61
N GLN A 367 -3.66 -0.47 34.48
CA GLN A 367 -4.09 -0.88 35.83
C GLN A 367 -3.77 0.19 36.87
N PHE A 368 -4.81 0.71 37.52
CA PHE A 368 -4.70 1.48 38.75
C PHE A 368 -4.88 0.52 39.93
N ARG A 369 -3.79 0.08 40.55
CA ARG A 369 -3.82 -1.00 41.57
C ARG A 369 -4.20 -0.55 42.98
N SER A 370 -4.04 0.72 43.32
CA SER A 370 -4.30 1.22 44.67
C SER A 370 -5.67 1.88 44.77
N GLY A 371 -6.54 1.36 45.62
CA GLY A 371 -7.82 2.02 45.93
C GLY A 371 -8.72 1.26 46.89
N THR A 372 -9.75 1.94 47.37
CA THR A 372 -10.83 1.35 48.18
C THR A 372 -11.93 0.76 47.30
N PRO A 373 -12.83 -0.10 47.83
CA PRO A 373 -14.01 -0.52 47.09
C PRO A 373 -14.84 0.69 46.65
N PRO A 374 -15.42 0.68 45.43
CA PRO A 374 -16.27 1.78 44.97
C PRO A 374 -17.56 1.87 45.81
N ALA A 375 -18.27 3.01 45.70
CA ALA A 375 -19.61 3.12 46.26
C ALA A 375 -20.55 2.07 45.63
N PRO A 376 -21.56 1.55 46.34
CA PRO A 376 -22.51 0.60 45.75
C PRO A 376 -23.13 1.19 44.48
N PRO A 377 -23.05 0.51 43.32
CA PRO A 377 -23.49 1.07 42.05
C PRO A 377 -24.98 1.45 42.09
N ASP A 378 -25.82 0.66 42.76
CA ASP A 378 -27.26 0.90 42.92
C ASP A 378 -27.60 2.10 43.84
N SER A 379 -26.61 2.65 44.56
CA SER A 379 -26.80 3.79 45.46
C SER A 379 -26.43 5.14 44.83
N VAL A 380 -25.93 5.13 43.59
CA VAL A 380 -25.43 6.32 42.89
C VAL A 380 -26.27 6.56 41.65
N ASP A 381 -26.80 7.77 41.51
CA ASP A 381 -27.67 8.16 40.39
C ASP A 381 -26.87 8.89 39.30
N ILE A 382 -25.98 8.14 38.63
CA ILE A 382 -25.13 8.63 37.52
C ILE A 382 -25.30 7.79 36.25
N TRP A 383 -26.00 6.67 36.34
CA TRP A 383 -26.04 5.68 35.28
C TRP A 383 -27.15 6.00 34.29
N ALA A 384 -26.78 6.22 33.04
CA ALA A 384 -27.74 6.37 31.95
C ALA A 384 -28.44 5.04 31.63
N ALA A 385 -27.72 3.92 31.78
CA ALA A 385 -28.28 2.58 31.64
C ALA A 385 -27.52 1.61 32.55
N THR A 386 -28.23 0.64 33.12
CA THR A 386 -27.64 -0.39 33.99
C THR A 386 -28.24 -1.76 33.73
N ALA A 387 -27.44 -2.79 33.95
CA ALA A 387 -27.89 -4.17 33.99
C ALA A 387 -27.06 -4.96 35.01
N SER A 388 -27.71 -5.82 35.80
CA SER A 388 -27.01 -6.66 36.78
C SER A 388 -27.58 -8.07 36.84
N GLY A 389 -26.71 -9.05 37.08
CA GLY A 389 -27.11 -10.46 37.01
C GLY A 389 -25.98 -11.44 37.24
N THR A 390 -26.34 -12.70 37.49
CA THR A 390 -25.40 -13.84 37.62
C THR A 390 -25.25 -14.63 36.32
N ARG A 391 -25.93 -14.20 35.26
CA ARG A 391 -25.84 -14.72 33.89
C ARG A 391 -25.48 -13.56 32.96
N ALA A 392 -25.43 -13.83 31.65
CA ALA A 392 -25.27 -12.79 30.64
C ALA A 392 -26.28 -11.67 30.86
N VAL A 393 -25.78 -10.44 31.00
CA VAL A 393 -26.56 -9.21 31.05
C VAL A 393 -26.37 -8.46 29.74
N THR A 394 -27.43 -7.83 29.25
CA THR A 394 -27.41 -7.10 27.98
C THR A 394 -27.91 -5.69 28.19
N LEU A 395 -27.24 -4.75 27.53
CA LEU A 395 -27.53 -3.34 27.52
C LEU A 395 -27.70 -2.95 26.06
N ASP A 396 -28.95 -2.73 25.65
CA ASP A 396 -29.32 -2.23 24.33
C ASP A 396 -29.49 -0.72 24.45
N THR A 397 -28.60 0.06 23.86
CA THR A 397 -28.63 1.53 23.98
C THR A 397 -28.88 2.20 22.64
N PRO A 398 -29.87 3.11 22.56
CA PRO A 398 -29.98 4.00 21.42
C PRO A 398 -28.77 4.95 21.43
N VAL A 399 -28.07 5.06 20.30
CA VAL A 399 -26.88 5.88 20.15
C VAL A 399 -27.26 7.36 20.35
N SER A 400 -26.94 7.93 21.50
CA SER A 400 -27.05 9.37 21.77
C SER A 400 -25.67 10.03 21.71
N GLU A 401 -25.60 11.22 21.13
CA GLU A 401 -24.35 11.97 20.99
C GLU A 401 -23.72 12.23 22.36
N GLY A 402 -22.42 11.94 22.51
CA GLY A 402 -21.69 12.14 23.76
C GLY A 402 -20.46 11.23 23.92
N GLU A 403 -19.68 11.48 24.98
CA GLU A 403 -18.59 10.61 25.41
C GLU A 403 -19.08 9.68 26.53
N TRP A 404 -19.17 8.40 26.21
CA TRP A 404 -19.73 7.39 27.11
C TRP A 404 -18.65 6.43 27.59
N VAL A 405 -18.75 6.03 28.85
CA VAL A 405 -17.88 5.04 29.48
C VAL A 405 -18.73 3.90 30.03
N LEU A 406 -18.32 2.67 29.71
CA LEU A 406 -18.89 1.46 30.27
C LEU A 406 -18.06 1.04 31.48
N VAL A 407 -18.73 0.77 32.59
CA VAL A 407 -18.11 0.30 33.84
C VAL A 407 -18.67 -1.07 34.19
N VAL A 408 -17.78 -2.03 34.41
CA VAL A 408 -18.11 -3.39 34.84
C VAL A 408 -17.44 -3.69 36.17
N LEU A 409 -18.22 -4.15 37.14
CA LEU A 409 -17.72 -4.54 38.45
C LEU A 409 -18.53 -5.69 39.06
N ASN A 410 -17.95 -6.38 40.03
CA ASN A 410 -18.69 -7.37 40.82
C ASN A 410 -19.67 -6.62 41.75
N ALA A 411 -20.95 -6.98 41.74
CA ALA A 411 -21.99 -6.27 42.51
C ALA A 411 -21.69 -6.25 44.02
N ASP A 412 -21.01 -7.28 44.53
CA ASP A 412 -20.56 -7.38 45.93
C ASP A 412 -19.31 -6.54 46.23
N ARG A 413 -18.76 -5.84 45.22
CA ARG A 413 -17.60 -4.92 45.30
C ARG A 413 -16.31 -5.58 45.79
N HIS A 414 -16.14 -6.87 45.53
CA HIS A 414 -14.87 -7.56 45.75
C HIS A 414 -13.95 -7.44 44.51
N PRO A 415 -12.62 -7.38 44.70
CA PRO A 415 -11.67 -7.31 43.60
C PRO A 415 -11.61 -8.64 42.84
N GLY A 416 -11.21 -8.60 41.57
CA GLY A 416 -11.15 -9.81 40.72
C GLY A 416 -12.32 -9.89 39.74
N VAL A 417 -12.43 -8.92 38.83
CA VAL A 417 -13.49 -8.91 37.81
C VAL A 417 -13.05 -9.78 36.63
N SER A 418 -13.84 -10.81 36.31
CA SER A 418 -13.64 -11.62 35.11
C SER A 418 -14.94 -11.82 34.34
N VAL A 419 -14.96 -11.28 33.13
CA VAL A 419 -16.14 -11.28 32.27
C VAL A 419 -15.77 -11.57 30.82
N ARG A 420 -16.68 -12.18 30.08
CA ARG A 420 -16.68 -12.19 28.62
C ARG A 420 -17.57 -11.04 28.16
N ALA A 421 -16.99 -10.08 27.47
CA ALA A 421 -17.69 -8.94 26.89
C ALA A 421 -17.89 -9.18 25.40
N GLU A 422 -19.11 -8.96 24.93
CA GLU A 422 -19.53 -9.00 23.54
C GLU A 422 -20.07 -7.62 23.19
N VAL A 423 -19.54 -7.01 22.13
CA VAL A 423 -20.04 -5.74 21.60
C VAL A 423 -20.54 -6.00 20.19
N GLY A 424 -21.83 -5.74 19.96
CA GLY A 424 -22.49 -5.85 18.68
C GLY A 424 -23.01 -4.51 18.18
N ALA A 425 -22.97 -4.30 16.87
CA ALA A 425 -23.66 -3.19 16.22
C ALA A 425 -24.42 -3.67 14.99
N THR A 426 -25.58 -3.07 14.72
CA THR A 426 -26.27 -3.25 13.44
C THR A 426 -25.69 -2.32 12.39
N ALA A 427 -25.60 -2.77 11.13
CA ALA A 427 -25.11 -1.96 10.02
C ALA A 427 -26.15 -1.94 8.87
N PRO A 428 -27.30 -1.27 9.06
CA PRO A 428 -28.42 -1.32 8.10
C PRO A 428 -28.06 -0.80 6.70
N ALA A 429 -27.07 0.08 6.58
CA ALA A 429 -26.60 0.61 5.30
C ALA A 429 -25.65 -0.33 4.54
N LEU A 430 -25.05 -1.32 5.21
CA LEU A 430 -24.02 -2.19 4.63
C LEU A 430 -24.48 -2.89 3.33
N PRO A 431 -25.73 -3.40 3.21
CA PRO A 431 -26.23 -3.96 1.96
C PRO A 431 -26.35 -2.93 0.84
N TRP A 432 -26.76 -1.70 1.16
CA TRP A 432 -26.86 -0.60 0.20
C TRP A 432 -25.49 -0.14 -0.27
N VAL A 433 -24.52 -0.02 0.63
CA VAL A 433 -23.12 0.28 0.30
C VAL A 433 -22.51 -0.82 -0.57
N ALA A 434 -22.74 -2.09 -0.22
CA ALA A 434 -22.28 -3.22 -1.02
C ALA A 434 -22.92 -3.22 -2.42
N GLY A 435 -24.25 -3.04 -2.50
CA GLY A 435 -24.99 -3.01 -3.76
C GLY A 435 -24.58 -1.86 -4.68
N THR A 436 -24.42 -0.65 -4.13
CA THR A 436 -23.98 0.53 -4.90
C THR A 436 -22.53 0.40 -5.36
N ALA A 437 -21.62 -0.11 -4.52
CA ALA A 437 -20.24 -0.39 -4.91
C ALA A 437 -20.17 -1.45 -6.01
N LEU A 438 -20.93 -2.55 -5.91
CA LEU A 438 -20.96 -3.60 -6.92
C LEU A 438 -21.53 -3.07 -8.26
N ALA A 439 -22.65 -2.35 -8.23
CA ALA A 439 -23.27 -1.79 -9.43
C ALA A 439 -22.38 -0.73 -10.09
N GLY A 440 -21.83 0.20 -9.32
CA GLY A 440 -20.90 1.23 -9.80
C GLY A 440 -19.63 0.61 -10.37
N GLY A 441 -19.09 -0.42 -9.72
CA GLY A 441 -17.95 -1.18 -10.19
C GLY A 441 -18.22 -1.88 -11.52
N ALA A 442 -19.36 -2.54 -11.68
CA ALA A 442 -19.75 -3.18 -12.93
C ALA A 442 -19.88 -2.17 -14.09
N VAL A 443 -20.52 -1.02 -13.85
CA VAL A 443 -20.66 0.04 -14.86
C VAL A 443 -19.29 0.61 -15.25
N ALA A 444 -18.44 0.93 -14.28
CA ALA A 444 -17.09 1.42 -14.53
C ALA A 444 -16.24 0.40 -15.31
N LEU A 445 -16.41 -0.90 -15.05
CA LEU A 445 -15.71 -1.95 -15.78
C LEU A 445 -16.11 -1.98 -17.26
N VAL A 446 -17.41 -1.90 -17.54
CA VAL A 446 -17.96 -1.87 -18.90
C VAL A 446 -17.46 -0.63 -19.65
N VAL A 447 -17.50 0.55 -19.02
CA VAL A 447 -17.00 1.80 -19.60
C VAL A 447 -15.49 1.71 -19.87
N GLY A 448 -14.71 1.23 -18.91
CA GLY A 448 -13.26 1.03 -19.07
C GLY A 448 -12.91 0.08 -20.21
N ALA A 449 -13.60 -1.06 -20.29
CA ALA A 449 -13.42 -2.05 -21.35
C ALA A 449 -13.79 -1.51 -22.74
N LEU A 450 -14.87 -0.73 -22.84
CA LEU A 450 -15.27 -0.07 -24.10
C LEU A 450 -14.22 0.95 -24.57
N LEU A 451 -13.71 1.79 -23.67
CA LEU A 451 -12.68 2.80 -23.99
C LEU A 451 -11.38 2.14 -24.46
N ILE A 452 -10.93 1.09 -23.77
CA ILE A 452 -9.74 0.31 -24.15
C ILE A 452 -9.97 -0.38 -25.49
N GLY A 453 -11.13 -1.01 -25.69
CA GLY A 453 -11.48 -1.71 -26.93
C GLY A 453 -11.54 -0.79 -28.16
N ILE A 454 -12.10 0.41 -28.01
CA ILE A 454 -12.14 1.44 -29.08
C ILE A 454 -10.72 1.92 -29.41
N ALA A 455 -9.88 2.15 -28.39
CA ALA A 455 -8.49 2.56 -28.60
C ALA A 455 -7.67 1.47 -29.32
N ALA A 456 -7.87 0.19 -28.97
CA ALA A 456 -7.19 -0.95 -29.60
C ALA A 456 -7.61 -1.17 -31.07
N ARG A 457 -8.90 -1.02 -31.40
CA ARG A 457 -9.39 -1.13 -32.79
C ARG A 457 -8.86 -0.02 -33.69
N ARG A 458 -8.69 1.20 -33.17
CA ARG A 458 -8.09 2.33 -33.91
C ARG A 458 -6.58 2.26 -34.07
N ALA A 459 -5.92 1.29 -33.42
CA ALA A 459 -4.49 1.03 -33.55
C ALA A 459 -4.17 -0.08 -34.56
N THR A 460 -5.19 -0.85 -34.98
CA THR A 460 -5.05 -2.01 -35.88
C THR A 460 -5.56 -1.76 -37.30
N GLY A 461 -6.30 -0.68 -37.53
CA GLY A 461 -6.59 -0.10 -38.85
C GLY A 461 -5.84 1.20 -39.05
#